data_AF-A0A7X2Z088-F1
#
_entry.id   AF-A0A7X2Z088-F1
#
_cell.length_a   1.000
_cell.length_b   1.000
_cell.length_c   1.000
_cell.angle_alpha   90.00
_cell.angle_beta   90.00
_cell.angle_gamma   90.00
#
_symmetry.space_group_name_H-M   'P 1'
#
loop_
_entity.id
_entity.type
_entity.pdbx_description
1 polymer ?
#
loop_
_entity_poly.entity_id
_entity_poly.type
_entity_poly.pdbx_seq_one_letter_code
_entity_poly.pdbx_strand_id
1 'polypeptide(L)'
;MKLRVKVLLMVIASILLLTPIASAVDSSHAAAKEEAVKHIDPYRFLVYDQAGNPLKGSMLQSDGVWYAPLSFIAERLGGKVEYLDNGSQARILMPGKQEIQTAAARAFAVASDQSILAITGQKSASGHPVTPIGGQRGEFYVPYDFFSTALDIPIQVTEEGTHKVVTIGDVPKAANTIDTSKLVSLESKAVVRVNGVELPRQGSVYEVDGILYVPIATPVWEMGGKMEQGYTVEDIRNWDSSLSRFRLANEQVIESRLNDSVIKVSGKPTAIYTAQKKAEDGQPISAPVLQINNNMYVPYDFYQSISKYPVEVRKEAQKQIIYVGKIPASKPAYDLPYKPPYGWMPPKIKSKATNDMNKNLKILQEELYFHQMFFIPYGNPSGQRAESYAIRVNTGTKPAVLASIYFKYWSGGEDDPESDKIPYVARELFKFFLPNKGENLFKILDDGYNGQDVSQYVDKVFTLDGRSILIREYKRTLTMAGGVEVFIGKPGMRFDKNLNTINTTKK
;
A
#
# COMPACT_ATOMS: atom_id res chain seq x y z
N MET A 1 11.28 24.16 -81.51
CA MET A 1 10.40 25.03 -82.33
C MET A 1 9.71 24.17 -83.39
N LYS A 2 8.45 24.49 -83.77
CA LYS A 2 7.66 24.02 -84.93
C LYS A 2 7.94 22.65 -85.60
N LEU A 3 6.90 21.80 -85.62
CA LEU A 3 6.47 20.84 -86.67
C LEU A 3 7.41 19.62 -86.96
N ARG A 4 6.99 18.34 -87.06
CA ARG A 4 5.80 17.60 -87.58
C ARG A 4 6.00 17.05 -89.01
N VAL A 5 5.48 15.82 -89.23
CA VAL A 5 4.89 15.29 -90.50
C VAL A 5 5.92 14.95 -91.62
N LYS A 6 5.88 13.81 -92.33
CA LYS A 6 5.10 12.52 -92.29
C LYS A 6 5.63 11.58 -93.43
N VAL A 7 5.11 10.33 -93.53
CA VAL A 7 4.84 9.58 -94.82
C VAL A 7 6.09 9.02 -95.57
N LEU A 8 6.12 7.84 -96.23
CA LEU A 8 5.11 6.79 -96.57
C LEU A 8 5.69 5.35 -96.74
N LEU A 9 4.79 4.37 -96.90
CA LEU A 9 4.87 2.96 -97.39
C LEU A 9 6.12 2.47 -98.17
N MET A 10 6.53 1.20 -97.94
CA MET A 10 6.04 -0.02 -98.63
C MET A 10 6.24 -1.23 -97.68
N VAL A 11 5.36 -2.22 -97.48
CA VAL A 11 4.46 -3.04 -98.35
C VAL A 11 5.20 -4.14 -99.11
N ILE A 12 5.06 -5.38 -98.60
CA ILE A 12 4.79 -6.63 -99.33
C ILE A 12 3.99 -7.53 -98.36
N ALA A 13 3.10 -8.36 -98.88
CA ALA A 13 2.26 -9.27 -98.10
C ALA A 13 2.30 -10.69 -98.68
N SER A 14 2.09 -11.71 -97.84
CA SER A 14 1.86 -13.11 -98.25
C SER A 14 0.79 -13.77 -97.37
N ILE A 15 -0.15 -14.44 -98.04
CA ILE A 15 -1.50 -14.84 -97.59
C ILE A 15 -1.83 -16.11 -98.43
N LEU A 16 -2.49 -17.19 -97.98
CA LEU A 16 -3.42 -17.48 -96.87
C LEU A 16 -3.22 -18.95 -96.41
N LEU A 17 -3.66 -19.36 -95.21
CA LEU A 17 -4.31 -20.68 -95.00
C LEU A 17 -5.20 -20.73 -93.74
N LEU A 18 -6.29 -21.50 -93.82
CA LEU A 18 -7.42 -21.66 -92.88
C LEU A 18 -7.84 -23.15 -92.91
N THR A 19 -8.70 -23.77 -92.07
CA THR A 19 -9.73 -23.40 -91.06
C THR A 19 -9.99 -24.70 -90.21
N PRO A 20 -11.09 -24.98 -89.48
CA PRO A 20 -12.07 -24.16 -88.70
C PRO A 20 -12.39 -24.77 -87.28
N ILE A 21 -13.44 -24.27 -86.60
CA ILE A 21 -14.20 -24.91 -85.47
C ILE A 21 -13.49 -24.91 -84.08
N ALA A 22 -14.09 -24.59 -82.92
CA ALA A 22 -15.48 -24.23 -82.53
C ALA A 22 -15.56 -23.08 -81.48
N SER A 23 -16.78 -22.69 -81.13
CA SER A 23 -17.21 -21.65 -80.19
C SER A 23 -16.98 -21.91 -78.69
N ALA A 24 -16.74 -20.84 -77.93
CA ALA A 24 -17.27 -20.60 -76.58
C ALA A 24 -17.35 -19.08 -76.30
N VAL A 25 -18.11 -18.63 -75.28
CA VAL A 25 -18.43 -17.22 -75.02
C VAL A 25 -17.93 -16.75 -73.65
N ASP A 26 -17.24 -15.60 -73.67
CA ASP A 26 -17.09 -14.54 -72.65
C ASP A 26 -17.24 -14.88 -71.13
N SER A 27 -16.16 -14.67 -70.35
CA SER A 27 -16.19 -13.88 -69.10
C SER A 27 -14.82 -13.81 -68.38
N SER A 28 -14.16 -12.65 -68.42
CA SER A 28 -13.21 -12.18 -67.38
C SER A 28 -12.92 -10.69 -67.62
N HIS A 29 -13.46 -9.75 -66.84
CA HIS A 29 -13.16 -9.40 -65.43
C HIS A 29 -11.69 -9.05 -65.15
N ALA A 30 -11.50 -7.91 -64.47
CA ALA A 30 -10.24 -7.19 -64.42
C ALA A 30 -9.23 -7.79 -63.42
N ALA A 31 -7.96 -7.82 -63.81
CA ALA A 31 -6.85 -8.06 -62.90
C ALA A 31 -6.63 -6.82 -62.00
N ALA A 32 -6.86 -6.97 -60.70
CA ALA A 32 -6.40 -6.01 -59.70
C ALA A 32 -4.87 -6.06 -59.59
N LYS A 33 -4.23 -4.92 -59.32
CA LYS A 33 -2.79 -4.90 -58.99
C LYS A 33 -2.56 -5.58 -57.64
N GLU A 34 -1.57 -6.45 -57.61
CA GLU A 34 -0.98 -6.96 -56.37
C GLU A 34 0.08 -5.95 -55.90
N GLU A 35 -0.23 -5.17 -54.86
CA GLU A 35 0.73 -4.23 -54.26
C GLU A 35 1.62 -4.92 -53.22
N ALA A 36 2.91 -4.62 -53.27
CA ALA A 36 3.94 -5.40 -52.59
C ALA A 36 4.03 -5.05 -51.10
N VAL A 37 3.41 -5.90 -50.26
CA VAL A 37 3.60 -5.89 -48.80
C VAL A 37 5.10 -6.04 -48.48
N LYS A 38 5.71 -4.98 -47.94
CA LYS A 38 7.10 -5.04 -47.46
C LYS A 38 7.15 -5.82 -46.15
N HIS A 39 7.68 -7.03 -46.19
CA HIS A 39 8.26 -7.66 -45.00
C HIS A 39 9.48 -6.84 -44.56
N ILE A 40 9.33 -6.10 -43.48
CA ILE A 40 10.42 -5.38 -42.79
C ILE A 40 11.04 -6.36 -41.78
N ASP A 41 12.38 -6.36 -41.65
CA ASP A 41 13.09 -7.18 -40.67
C ASP A 41 12.62 -6.88 -39.23
N PRO A 42 12.62 -7.87 -38.31
CA PRO A 42 11.79 -7.82 -37.10
C PRO A 42 12.37 -6.95 -35.98
N TYR A 43 12.19 -5.63 -36.10
CA TYR A 43 12.13 -4.74 -34.95
C TYR A 43 11.04 -5.25 -33.99
N ARG A 44 11.44 -5.67 -32.79
CA ARG A 44 10.55 -6.39 -31.86
C ARG A 44 9.61 -5.43 -31.13
N PHE A 45 8.38 -5.30 -31.62
CA PHE A 45 7.30 -4.63 -30.89
C PHE A 45 6.79 -5.50 -29.74
N LEU A 46 6.91 -5.00 -28.52
CA LEU A 46 6.41 -5.65 -27.31
C LEU A 46 5.01 -5.12 -26.99
N VAL A 47 4.01 -5.73 -27.61
CA VAL A 47 2.61 -5.56 -27.21
C VAL A 47 2.36 -6.43 -25.96
N TYR A 48 1.44 -6.04 -25.07
CA TYR A 48 1.12 -6.78 -23.83
C TYR A 48 -0.40 -7.00 -23.67
N ASP A 49 -0.81 -8.14 -23.11
CA ASP A 49 -2.21 -8.34 -22.68
C ASP A 49 -2.48 -7.74 -21.30
N GLN A 50 -3.76 -7.76 -20.90
CA GLN A 50 -4.22 -7.52 -19.52
C GLN A 50 -3.57 -8.45 -18.47
N ALA A 51 -2.80 -9.46 -18.90
CA ALA A 51 -2.03 -10.37 -18.07
C ALA A 51 -0.50 -10.18 -18.19
N GLY A 52 -0.02 -9.08 -18.82
CA GLY A 52 1.38 -8.64 -18.79
C GLY A 52 2.36 -9.54 -19.55
N ASN A 53 1.84 -10.41 -20.41
CA ASN A 53 2.62 -11.34 -21.22
C ASN A 53 3.04 -10.67 -22.52
N PRO A 54 4.32 -10.78 -22.95
CA PRO A 54 4.72 -10.30 -24.26
C PRO A 54 3.97 -11.06 -25.34
N LEU A 55 3.28 -10.30 -26.19
CA LEU A 55 2.32 -10.83 -27.15
C LEU A 55 3.00 -11.52 -28.34
N LYS A 56 2.74 -12.82 -28.49
CA LYS A 56 3.25 -13.65 -29.60
C LYS A 56 2.41 -13.48 -30.88
N GLY A 57 2.61 -12.36 -31.57
CA GLY A 57 2.17 -12.14 -32.94
C GLY A 57 2.97 -11.00 -33.56
N SER A 58 3.49 -11.17 -34.77
CA SER A 58 4.24 -10.10 -35.45
C SER A 58 3.25 -9.06 -35.98
N MET A 59 3.19 -7.87 -35.38
CA MET A 59 2.45 -6.77 -36.03
C MET A 59 3.08 -6.43 -37.37
N LEU A 60 2.24 -6.18 -38.37
CA LEU A 60 2.66 -5.75 -39.70
C LEU A 60 2.52 -4.22 -39.81
N GLN A 61 3.36 -3.57 -40.61
CA GLN A 61 3.14 -2.18 -41.01
C GLN A 61 2.87 -2.12 -42.51
N SER A 62 1.76 -1.49 -42.90
CA SER A 62 1.48 -1.12 -44.29
C SER A 62 1.07 0.35 -44.31
N ASP A 63 1.69 1.13 -45.20
CA ASP A 63 1.27 2.51 -45.49
C ASP A 63 1.22 3.43 -44.25
N GLY A 64 2.13 3.17 -43.30
CA GLY A 64 2.23 3.85 -42.00
C GLY A 64 1.38 3.23 -40.89
N VAL A 65 0.29 2.54 -41.25
CA VAL A 65 -0.65 1.90 -40.32
C VAL A 65 -0.08 0.60 -39.77
N TRP A 66 -0.25 0.37 -38.47
CA TRP A 66 0.12 -0.87 -37.80
C TRP A 66 -1.07 -1.82 -37.70
N TYR A 67 -0.85 -3.08 -38.03
CA TYR A 67 -1.88 -4.12 -38.05
C TYR A 67 -1.51 -5.26 -37.08
N ALA A 68 -2.49 -5.73 -36.32
CA ALA A 68 -2.37 -6.87 -35.42
C ALA A 68 -3.25 -8.04 -35.93
N PRO A 69 -2.91 -9.31 -35.61
CA PRO A 69 -3.73 -10.44 -36.00
C PRO A 69 -5.07 -10.45 -35.25
N LEU A 70 -6.14 -10.85 -35.92
CA LEU A 70 -7.51 -10.73 -35.42
C LEU A 70 -7.85 -11.74 -34.32
N SER A 71 -7.52 -13.03 -34.55
CA SER A 71 -7.61 -14.09 -33.53
C SER A 71 -6.84 -13.71 -32.27
N PHE A 72 -5.67 -13.13 -32.47
CA PHE A 72 -4.71 -12.84 -31.45
C PHE A 72 -5.18 -11.81 -30.40
N ILE A 73 -5.90 -10.76 -30.81
CA ILE A 73 -6.50 -9.80 -29.87
C ILE A 73 -7.82 -10.34 -29.30
N ALA A 74 -8.66 -10.98 -30.13
CA ALA A 74 -9.94 -11.53 -29.68
C ALA A 74 -9.78 -12.57 -28.56
N GLU A 75 -8.86 -13.52 -28.70
CA GLU A 75 -8.57 -14.56 -27.71
C GLU A 75 -8.11 -13.99 -26.35
N ARG A 76 -7.34 -12.89 -26.37
CA ARG A 76 -6.86 -12.23 -25.14
C ARG A 76 -7.93 -11.42 -24.42
N LEU A 77 -9.01 -11.07 -25.11
CA LEU A 77 -10.22 -10.49 -24.55
C LEU A 77 -11.25 -11.59 -24.15
N GLY A 78 -10.82 -12.85 -24.04
CA GLY A 78 -11.64 -14.00 -23.68
C GLY A 78 -12.50 -14.56 -24.82
N GLY A 79 -12.36 -14.02 -26.03
CA GLY A 79 -13.08 -14.46 -27.22
C GLY A 79 -12.45 -15.64 -27.95
N LYS A 80 -12.94 -15.88 -29.16
CA LYS A 80 -12.43 -16.88 -30.12
C LYS A 80 -12.65 -16.35 -31.53
N VAL A 81 -11.74 -16.64 -32.45
CA VAL A 81 -11.99 -16.41 -33.89
C VAL A 81 -12.18 -17.74 -34.61
N GLU A 82 -13.22 -17.79 -35.43
CA GLU A 82 -13.57 -18.94 -36.27
C GLU A 82 -13.41 -18.53 -37.74
N TYR A 83 -12.38 -19.05 -38.39
CA TYR A 83 -12.13 -18.81 -39.81
C TYR A 83 -13.12 -19.63 -40.65
N LEU A 84 -13.86 -18.97 -41.54
CA LEU A 84 -14.91 -19.55 -42.38
C LEU A 84 -14.46 -19.55 -43.85
N ASP A 85 -15.13 -20.34 -44.68
CA ASP A 85 -14.95 -20.41 -46.14
C ASP A 85 -13.47 -20.46 -46.57
N ASN A 86 -12.75 -21.49 -46.08
CA ASN A 86 -11.31 -21.71 -46.30
C ASN A 86 -10.41 -20.53 -45.89
N GLY A 87 -10.82 -19.72 -44.91
CA GLY A 87 -10.08 -18.55 -44.47
C GLY A 87 -10.29 -17.32 -45.35
N SER A 88 -11.40 -17.24 -46.10
CA SER A 88 -11.81 -16.03 -46.83
C SER A 88 -12.75 -15.11 -46.03
N GLN A 89 -13.23 -15.59 -44.89
CA GLN A 89 -14.01 -14.86 -43.88
C GLN A 89 -13.54 -15.27 -42.48
N ALA A 90 -13.80 -14.45 -41.45
CA ALA A 90 -13.71 -14.93 -40.05
C ALA A 90 -14.76 -14.30 -39.14
N ARG A 91 -15.31 -15.12 -38.25
CA ARG A 91 -16.24 -14.76 -37.18
C ARG A 91 -15.48 -14.50 -35.89
N ILE A 92 -15.86 -13.46 -35.15
CA ILE A 92 -15.37 -13.21 -33.78
C ILE A 92 -16.49 -13.56 -32.80
N LEU A 93 -16.20 -14.44 -31.84
CA LEU A 93 -17.07 -14.76 -30.70
C LEU A 93 -16.50 -14.10 -29.45
N MET A 94 -17.32 -13.41 -28.67
CA MET A 94 -16.89 -12.63 -27.50
C MET A 94 -17.78 -12.95 -26.28
N PRO A 95 -17.23 -13.15 -25.06
CA PRO A 95 -18.04 -13.40 -23.87
C PRO A 95 -19.02 -12.27 -23.60
N GLY A 96 -20.29 -12.60 -23.32
CA GLY A 96 -21.32 -11.62 -23.00
C GLY A 96 -21.84 -10.76 -24.16
N LYS A 97 -21.32 -10.93 -25.38
CA LYS A 97 -21.88 -10.34 -26.62
C LYS A 97 -22.50 -11.45 -27.50
N GLN A 98 -23.45 -11.09 -28.35
CA GLN A 98 -24.23 -12.04 -29.16
C GLN A 98 -23.47 -12.49 -30.43
N GLU A 99 -23.78 -13.68 -30.96
CA GLU A 99 -23.12 -14.24 -32.15
C GLU A 99 -23.46 -13.49 -33.44
N ILE A 100 -22.51 -13.44 -34.38
CA ILE A 100 -22.64 -12.77 -35.69
C ILE A 100 -22.20 -13.72 -36.82
N GLN A 101 -22.92 -13.70 -37.94
CA GLN A 101 -22.49 -14.29 -39.21
C GLN A 101 -22.34 -13.23 -40.30
N THR A 102 -21.35 -13.41 -41.17
CA THR A 102 -21.14 -12.65 -42.40
C THR A 102 -21.54 -13.48 -43.62
N ALA A 103 -21.97 -12.81 -44.69
CA ALA A 103 -22.36 -13.44 -45.96
C ALA A 103 -21.85 -12.63 -47.17
N ALA A 104 -20.55 -12.33 -47.18
CA ALA A 104 -19.84 -11.73 -48.32
C ALA A 104 -18.35 -12.03 -48.22
N ALA A 105 -17.68 -12.20 -49.37
CA ALA A 105 -16.23 -12.40 -49.40
C ALA A 105 -15.49 -11.12 -48.94
N ARG A 106 -14.52 -11.28 -48.03
CA ARG A 106 -13.63 -10.21 -47.52
C ARG A 106 -14.31 -9.08 -46.73
N ALA A 107 -15.35 -9.38 -45.94
CA ALA A 107 -15.84 -8.46 -44.90
C ALA A 107 -15.74 -9.11 -43.52
N PHE A 108 -15.31 -8.32 -42.52
CA PHE A 108 -15.46 -8.63 -41.10
C PHE A 108 -16.69 -7.91 -40.57
N ALA A 109 -17.21 -8.38 -39.43
CA ALA A 109 -18.24 -7.68 -38.67
C ALA A 109 -17.92 -7.69 -37.18
N VAL A 110 -18.26 -6.58 -36.53
CA VAL A 110 -18.21 -6.36 -35.08
C VAL A 110 -19.44 -5.50 -34.73
N ALA A 111 -20.01 -5.71 -33.54
CA ALA A 111 -21.23 -5.02 -33.10
C ALA A 111 -21.05 -4.25 -31.78
N SER A 112 -21.49 -3.00 -31.80
CA SER A 112 -22.45 -2.49 -30.82
C SER A 112 -23.89 -2.62 -31.39
N ASP A 113 -24.88 -2.42 -30.53
CA ASP A 113 -26.31 -2.18 -30.84
C ASP A 113 -26.81 -2.37 -32.30
N GLN A 114 -27.23 -3.60 -32.60
CA GLN A 114 -28.18 -3.98 -33.66
C GLN A 114 -27.86 -3.62 -35.12
N SER A 115 -26.61 -3.29 -35.48
CA SER A 115 -26.21 -3.09 -36.88
C SER A 115 -25.10 -4.05 -37.34
N ILE A 116 -25.20 -4.55 -38.57
CA ILE A 116 -24.14 -5.35 -39.22
C ILE A 116 -23.21 -4.40 -39.96
N LEU A 117 -22.08 -4.07 -39.34
CA LEU A 117 -21.03 -3.28 -39.97
C LEU A 117 -20.13 -4.16 -40.83
N ALA A 118 -20.25 -4.03 -42.16
CA ALA A 118 -19.23 -4.53 -43.08
C ALA A 118 -17.98 -3.65 -42.96
N ILE A 119 -16.88 -4.23 -42.49
CA ILE A 119 -15.67 -3.46 -42.14
C ILE A 119 -14.94 -2.87 -43.36
N THR A 120 -15.10 -3.46 -44.54
CA THR A 120 -14.72 -2.85 -45.83
C THR A 120 -15.52 -1.57 -46.11
N GLY A 121 -14.92 -0.43 -45.77
CA GLY A 121 -15.51 0.91 -45.96
C GLY A 121 -15.49 1.78 -44.70
N GLN A 122 -15.26 1.20 -43.52
CA GLN A 122 -15.06 1.98 -42.30
C GLN A 122 -13.69 2.65 -42.26
N LYS A 123 -13.58 3.68 -41.39
CA LYS A 123 -12.31 4.27 -40.97
C LYS A 123 -12.02 3.90 -39.52
N SER A 124 -10.75 3.68 -39.19
CA SER A 124 -10.30 3.53 -37.81
C SER A 124 -10.24 4.89 -37.08
N ALA A 125 -9.93 4.88 -35.78
CA ALA A 125 -9.81 6.08 -34.95
C ALA A 125 -8.76 7.09 -35.49
N SER A 126 -7.70 6.60 -36.13
CA SER A 126 -6.70 7.41 -36.85
C SER A 126 -7.13 7.85 -38.26
N GLY A 127 -8.34 7.50 -38.69
CA GLY A 127 -8.96 7.96 -39.95
C GLY A 127 -8.59 7.14 -41.19
N HIS A 128 -7.78 6.09 -41.04
CA HIS A 128 -7.36 5.21 -42.13
C HIS A 128 -8.47 4.19 -42.49
N PRO A 129 -8.64 3.81 -43.78
CA PRO A 129 -9.59 2.76 -44.16
C PRO A 129 -9.27 1.44 -43.46
N VAL A 130 -10.27 0.79 -42.86
CA VAL A 130 -10.12 -0.51 -42.21
C VAL A 130 -10.12 -1.62 -43.27
N THR A 131 -9.08 -1.63 -44.12
CA THR A 131 -8.85 -2.67 -45.12
C THR A 131 -8.10 -3.82 -44.44
N PRO A 132 -8.73 -4.97 -44.16
CA PRO A 132 -8.07 -6.11 -43.55
C PRO A 132 -7.02 -6.70 -44.50
N ILE A 133 -5.80 -6.92 -44.01
CA ILE A 133 -4.72 -7.55 -44.78
C ILE A 133 -4.76 -9.06 -44.54
N GLY A 134 -4.78 -9.84 -45.63
CA GLY A 134 -4.64 -11.30 -45.56
C GLY A 134 -3.19 -11.66 -45.26
N GLY A 135 -2.93 -12.25 -44.10
CA GLY A 135 -1.62 -12.74 -43.70
C GLY A 135 -1.27 -14.06 -44.38
N GLN A 136 0.04 -14.35 -44.47
CA GLN A 136 0.48 -15.70 -44.82
C GLN A 136 -0.08 -16.70 -43.79
N ARG A 137 -0.55 -17.87 -44.25
CA ARG A 137 -1.27 -18.90 -43.47
C ARG A 137 -2.73 -18.61 -43.13
N GLY A 138 -3.34 -17.55 -43.68
CA GLY A 138 -4.78 -17.29 -43.55
C GLY A 138 -5.21 -16.61 -42.25
N GLU A 139 -4.26 -16.15 -41.44
CA GLU A 139 -4.53 -15.18 -40.39
C GLU A 139 -4.97 -13.85 -41.01
N PHE A 140 -5.89 -13.14 -40.36
CA PHE A 140 -6.31 -11.80 -40.79
C PHE A 140 -5.70 -10.72 -39.91
N TYR A 141 -5.18 -9.68 -40.54
CA TYR A 141 -4.52 -8.55 -39.90
C TYR A 141 -5.40 -7.30 -40.04
N VAL A 142 -5.76 -6.68 -38.92
CA VAL A 142 -6.58 -5.46 -38.86
C VAL A 142 -5.79 -4.33 -38.20
N PRO A 143 -6.04 -3.05 -38.54
CA PRO A 143 -5.40 -1.91 -37.86
C PRO A 143 -5.52 -2.04 -36.34
N TYR A 144 -4.47 -1.75 -35.58
CA TYR A 144 -4.51 -1.96 -34.12
C TYR A 144 -5.61 -1.12 -33.44
N ASP A 145 -5.92 0.07 -33.97
CA ASP A 145 -6.96 0.99 -33.52
C ASP A 145 -8.38 0.64 -34.03
N PHE A 146 -8.52 -0.48 -34.74
CA PHE A 146 -9.83 -1.06 -35.09
C PHE A 146 -10.67 -1.37 -33.84
N PHE A 147 -10.06 -1.99 -32.82
CA PHE A 147 -10.82 -2.51 -31.68
C PHE A 147 -11.36 -1.40 -30.76
N SER A 148 -10.73 -0.21 -30.73
CA SER A 148 -11.30 0.96 -30.07
C SER A 148 -12.46 1.57 -30.86
N THR A 149 -12.37 1.56 -32.19
CA THR A 149 -13.41 2.11 -33.06
C THR A 149 -14.65 1.22 -33.14
N ALA A 150 -14.48 -0.10 -33.09
CA ALA A 150 -15.54 -1.07 -33.36
C ALA A 150 -16.07 -1.82 -32.12
N LEU A 151 -15.23 -2.15 -31.12
CA LEU A 151 -15.68 -2.88 -29.92
C LEU A 151 -15.96 -1.98 -28.71
N ASP A 152 -15.65 -0.68 -28.80
CA ASP A 152 -15.56 0.29 -27.69
C ASP A 152 -14.58 -0.16 -26.59
N ILE A 153 -13.40 -0.63 -27.00
CA ILE A 153 -12.34 -1.07 -26.08
C ILE A 153 -11.23 -0.01 -26.06
N PRO A 154 -10.89 0.59 -24.90
CA PRO A 154 -9.83 1.58 -24.85
C PRO A 154 -8.48 1.01 -25.31
N ILE A 155 -7.77 1.80 -26.12
CA ILE A 155 -6.43 1.49 -26.61
C ILE A 155 -5.54 2.70 -26.37
N GLN A 156 -4.37 2.47 -25.78
CA GLN A 156 -3.30 3.44 -25.69
C GLN A 156 -2.07 2.94 -26.46
N VAL A 157 -1.35 3.87 -27.08
CA VAL A 157 0.00 3.64 -27.58
C VAL A 157 0.96 4.49 -26.75
N THR A 158 1.99 3.88 -26.19
CA THR A 158 3.15 4.56 -25.58
C THR A 158 4.37 4.38 -26.48
N GLU A 159 5.24 5.40 -26.53
CA GLU A 159 6.54 5.33 -27.20
C GLU A 159 7.62 5.15 -26.13
N GLU A 160 8.28 3.99 -26.15
CA GLU A 160 9.22 3.54 -25.13
C GLU A 160 10.60 3.36 -25.78
N GLY A 161 11.29 4.50 -25.91
CA GLY A 161 12.54 4.61 -26.66
C GLY A 161 12.30 4.39 -28.15
N THR A 162 12.82 3.28 -28.68
CA THR A 162 12.63 2.86 -30.09
C THR A 162 11.39 2.00 -30.31
N HIS A 163 10.65 1.66 -29.26
CA HIS A 163 9.51 0.74 -29.32
C HIS A 163 8.19 1.49 -29.22
N LYS A 164 7.13 0.90 -29.81
CA LYS A 164 5.75 1.28 -29.51
C LYS A 164 5.10 0.14 -28.74
N VAL A 165 4.60 0.43 -27.54
CA VAL A 165 3.78 -0.49 -26.75
C VAL A 165 2.33 -0.12 -26.97
N VAL A 166 1.49 -1.12 -27.23
CA VAL A 166 0.04 -0.94 -27.40
C VAL A 166 -0.65 -1.69 -26.26
N THR A 167 -1.48 -0.98 -25.49
CA THR A 167 -2.23 -1.51 -24.35
C THR A 167 -3.71 -1.52 -24.72
N ILE A 168 -4.40 -2.65 -24.48
CA ILE A 168 -5.79 -2.88 -24.92
C ILE A 168 -6.64 -3.36 -23.73
N GLY A 169 -7.73 -2.66 -23.43
CA GLY A 169 -8.64 -2.99 -22.31
C GLY A 169 -8.97 -1.79 -21.45
N ASP A 170 -9.15 -1.99 -20.14
CA ASP A 170 -9.21 -0.91 -19.14
C ASP A 170 -7.83 -0.27 -18.97
N VAL A 171 -7.40 0.48 -20.00
CA VAL A 171 -6.25 1.36 -19.90
C VAL A 171 -6.60 2.46 -18.89
N PRO A 172 -5.85 2.62 -17.79
CA PRO A 172 -5.97 3.82 -16.98
C PRO A 172 -5.60 5.00 -17.88
N LYS A 173 -6.52 5.94 -18.14
CA LYS A 173 -6.21 7.20 -18.86
C LYS A 173 -4.85 7.69 -18.38
N ALA A 174 -3.94 8.00 -19.31
CA ALA A 174 -2.59 8.46 -19.00
C ALA A 174 -2.66 9.72 -18.13
N ALA A 175 -2.67 9.52 -16.80
CA ALA A 175 -2.98 10.55 -15.85
C ALA A 175 -1.79 11.48 -15.74
N ASN A 176 -2.00 12.75 -16.12
CA ASN A 176 -1.13 13.92 -15.99
C ASN A 176 0.27 13.56 -15.44
N THR A 177 1.21 13.34 -16.36
CA THR A 177 2.54 12.79 -16.08
C THR A 177 3.15 13.46 -14.86
N ILE A 178 3.35 12.69 -13.78
CA ILE A 178 3.79 13.23 -12.49
C ILE A 178 5.12 13.94 -12.68
N ASP A 179 5.11 15.24 -12.40
CA ASP A 179 6.23 16.13 -12.69
C ASP A 179 7.36 15.91 -11.68
N THR A 180 8.29 15.02 -12.05
CA THR A 180 9.46 14.66 -11.26
C THR A 180 10.45 15.81 -11.05
N SER A 181 10.29 16.94 -11.76
CA SER A 181 11.04 18.16 -11.45
C SER A 181 10.60 18.81 -10.12
N LYS A 182 9.38 18.49 -9.64
CA LYS A 182 8.84 18.93 -8.34
C LYS A 182 9.26 18.02 -7.17
N LEU A 183 10.39 17.31 -7.28
CA LEU A 183 10.89 16.42 -6.23
C LEU A 183 11.38 17.21 -5.01
N VAL A 184 10.74 17.00 -3.85
CA VAL A 184 11.09 17.63 -2.58
C VAL A 184 11.49 16.56 -1.55
N SER A 185 12.67 16.69 -0.94
CA SER A 185 13.05 15.85 0.21
C SER A 185 12.38 16.32 1.50
N LEU A 186 11.85 15.38 2.28
CA LEU A 186 11.19 15.64 3.56
C LEU A 186 12.01 15.16 4.77
N GLU A 187 13.32 14.97 4.68
CA GLU A 187 14.16 14.37 5.74
C GLU A 187 14.00 14.93 7.17
N SER A 188 13.69 16.23 7.32
CA SER A 188 13.40 16.85 8.61
C SER A 188 11.91 16.84 9.00
N LYS A 189 11.01 16.67 8.01
CA LYS A 189 9.56 16.84 8.10
C LYS A 189 8.77 15.53 8.08
N ALA A 190 9.32 14.44 7.56
CA ALA A 190 8.64 13.16 7.48
C ALA A 190 9.59 11.97 7.69
N VAL A 191 9.08 10.90 8.31
CA VAL A 191 9.83 9.66 8.59
C VAL A 191 8.96 8.42 8.35
N VAL A 192 9.61 7.30 8.05
CA VAL A 192 8.96 5.99 7.85
C VAL A 192 9.19 5.13 9.08
N ARG A 193 8.13 4.48 9.58
CA ARG A 193 8.22 3.50 10.68
C ARG A 193 7.69 2.15 10.23
N VAL A 194 8.57 1.17 10.03
CA VAL A 194 8.20 -0.20 9.64
C VAL A 194 8.15 -1.07 10.89
N ASN A 195 7.02 -1.72 11.12
CA ASN A 195 6.75 -2.53 12.32
C ASN A 195 6.96 -1.81 13.68
N GLY A 196 7.02 -0.47 13.67
CA GLY A 196 7.31 0.40 14.81
C GLY A 196 8.76 0.89 14.91
N VAL A 197 9.68 0.37 14.08
CA VAL A 197 11.08 0.82 13.99
C VAL A 197 11.19 1.97 13.00
N GLU A 198 11.77 3.10 13.41
CA GLU A 198 12.03 4.25 12.54
C GLU A 198 13.24 3.97 11.64
N LEU A 199 13.08 4.17 10.32
CA LEU A 199 14.12 3.83 9.36
C LEU A 199 15.33 4.79 9.47
N PRO A 200 16.57 4.31 9.24
CA PRO A 200 17.75 5.16 9.17
C PRO A 200 17.68 6.12 7.96
N ARG A 201 18.62 7.06 7.83
CA ARG A 201 18.65 8.12 6.78
C ARG A 201 18.57 7.66 5.30
N GLN A 202 18.61 6.37 5.01
CA GLN A 202 18.30 5.85 3.66
C GLN A 202 16.78 5.67 3.43
N GLY A 203 15.97 5.83 4.47
CA GLY A 203 14.50 5.80 4.50
C GLY A 203 13.83 7.17 4.30
N SER A 204 14.53 8.16 3.76
CA SER A 204 14.02 9.53 3.54
C SER A 204 12.70 9.52 2.76
N VAL A 205 11.66 10.19 3.27
CA VAL A 205 10.42 10.41 2.50
C VAL A 205 10.65 11.55 1.50
N TYR A 206 10.12 11.40 0.29
CA TYR A 206 10.07 12.45 -0.72
C TYR A 206 8.63 12.81 -1.05
N GLU A 207 8.40 14.03 -1.51
CA GLU A 207 7.14 14.47 -2.10
C GLU A 207 7.36 14.78 -3.58
N VAL A 208 6.46 14.34 -4.45
CA VAL A 208 6.44 14.72 -5.87
C VAL A 208 5.01 15.12 -6.23
N ASP A 209 4.83 16.38 -6.62
CA ASP A 209 3.55 16.92 -7.10
C ASP A 209 2.33 16.67 -6.16
N GLY A 210 2.59 16.58 -4.85
CA GLY A 210 1.61 16.28 -3.79
C GLY A 210 1.51 14.81 -3.35
N ILE A 211 2.39 13.93 -3.84
CA ILE A 211 2.39 12.48 -3.57
C ILE A 211 3.61 12.11 -2.73
N LEU A 212 3.39 11.45 -1.59
CA LEU A 212 4.46 10.97 -0.71
C LEU A 212 5.04 9.63 -1.17
N TYR A 213 6.32 9.67 -1.50
CA TYR A 213 7.15 8.58 -1.99
C TYR A 213 8.07 8.02 -0.89
N VAL A 214 8.13 6.69 -0.82
CA VAL A 214 8.78 5.88 0.23
C VAL A 214 9.65 4.80 -0.43
N PRO A 215 10.86 4.49 0.09
CA PRO A 215 11.77 3.57 -0.58
C PRO A 215 11.32 2.11 -0.46
N ILE A 216 11.34 1.35 -1.54
CA ILE A 216 10.80 -0.03 -1.61
C ILE A 216 11.55 -0.99 -0.68
N ALA A 217 12.89 -0.97 -0.74
CA ALA A 217 13.71 -2.09 -0.27
C ALA A 217 13.63 -2.32 1.26
N THR A 218 13.71 -1.25 2.05
CA THR A 218 13.76 -1.37 3.52
C THR A 218 12.44 -1.87 4.11
N PRO A 219 11.25 -1.34 3.77
CA PRO A 219 9.97 -1.90 4.20
C PRO A 219 9.71 -3.33 3.69
N VAL A 220 10.24 -3.71 2.51
CA VAL A 220 10.15 -5.11 2.06
C VAL A 220 10.96 -6.04 2.97
N TRP A 221 12.19 -5.65 3.32
CA TRP A 221 13.08 -6.44 4.20
C TRP A 221 12.57 -6.49 5.66
N GLU A 222 12.22 -5.35 6.25
CA GLU A 222 11.70 -5.24 7.63
C GLU A 222 10.32 -5.92 7.82
N MET A 223 9.61 -6.24 6.73
CA MET A 223 8.40 -7.06 6.72
C MET A 223 8.66 -8.56 6.49
N GLY A 224 9.91 -9.00 6.41
CA GLY A 224 10.32 -10.39 6.19
C GLY A 224 10.42 -10.82 4.72
N GLY A 225 10.31 -9.88 3.79
CA GLY A 225 10.58 -10.11 2.36
C GLY A 225 12.08 -10.04 2.04
N LYS A 226 12.41 -10.20 0.75
CA LYS A 226 13.78 -10.11 0.22
C LYS A 226 13.80 -9.46 -1.16
N MET A 227 14.82 -8.66 -1.44
CA MET A 227 15.14 -8.30 -2.82
C MET A 227 15.65 -9.56 -3.53
N GLU A 228 15.10 -9.91 -4.69
CA GLU A 228 15.66 -10.96 -5.53
C GLU A 228 16.62 -10.27 -6.49
N GLN A 229 17.93 -10.39 -6.24
CA GLN A 229 18.93 -9.81 -7.15
C GLN A 229 18.69 -10.32 -8.57
N GLY A 230 18.61 -9.38 -9.51
CA GLY A 230 18.15 -9.61 -10.87
C GLY A 230 19.13 -10.42 -11.70
N TYR A 231 19.02 -11.75 -11.61
CA TYR A 231 19.47 -12.72 -12.61
C TYR A 231 21.00 -12.85 -12.78
N THR A 232 21.43 -13.46 -13.89
CA THR A 232 22.73 -14.12 -14.05
C THR A 232 23.75 -13.26 -14.82
N VAL A 233 24.95 -13.80 -15.01
CA VAL A 233 26.04 -13.15 -15.79
C VAL A 233 25.65 -12.88 -17.25
N GLU A 234 24.66 -13.59 -17.82
CA GLU A 234 24.17 -13.32 -19.18
C GLU A 234 23.12 -12.20 -19.21
N ASP A 235 22.28 -12.08 -18.18
CA ASP A 235 21.34 -10.98 -18.01
C ASP A 235 22.08 -9.65 -17.77
N ILE A 236 23.16 -9.70 -16.97
CA ILE A 236 24.12 -8.61 -16.73
C ILE A 236 24.79 -8.10 -18.02
N ARG A 237 24.82 -8.88 -19.12
CA ARG A 237 25.37 -8.45 -20.41
C ARG A 237 24.35 -7.74 -21.31
N ASN A 238 23.06 -7.90 -21.04
CA ASN A 238 21.95 -7.27 -21.77
C ASN A 238 21.26 -6.19 -20.91
N TRP A 239 22.01 -5.54 -20.01
CA TRP A 239 21.45 -4.96 -18.79
C TRP A 239 20.61 -3.70 -19.03
N ASP A 240 19.30 -3.91 -19.06
CA ASP A 240 18.31 -2.88 -18.76
C ASP A 240 18.29 -2.62 -17.26
N SER A 241 19.11 -1.66 -16.80
CA SER A 241 19.31 -1.34 -15.38
C SER A 241 18.08 -0.76 -14.66
N SER A 242 16.97 -0.61 -15.38
CA SER A 242 15.69 -0.22 -14.80
C SER A 242 14.98 -1.37 -14.08
N LEU A 243 15.15 -2.62 -14.52
CA LEU A 243 14.37 -3.75 -14.00
C LEU A 243 14.87 -4.19 -12.61
N SER A 244 13.94 -4.18 -11.66
CA SER A 244 14.15 -4.67 -10.30
C SER A 244 13.08 -5.69 -9.90
N ARG A 245 13.47 -6.64 -9.03
CA ARG A 245 12.63 -7.74 -8.60
C ARG A 245 12.75 -7.99 -7.10
N PHE A 246 11.64 -8.32 -6.44
CA PHE A 246 11.60 -8.60 -5.01
C PHE A 246 10.47 -9.55 -4.66
N ARG A 247 10.61 -10.23 -3.51
CA ARG A 247 9.63 -11.17 -2.97
C ARG A 247 9.16 -10.69 -1.60
N LEU A 248 7.87 -10.55 -1.44
CA LEU A 248 7.23 -10.22 -0.16
C LEU A 248 7.17 -11.45 0.76
N ALA A 249 6.93 -11.25 2.06
CA ALA A 249 6.87 -12.34 3.05
C ALA A 249 5.72 -13.36 2.85
N ASN A 250 4.76 -13.05 1.96
CA ASN A 250 3.69 -13.94 1.52
C ASN A 250 4.04 -14.67 0.20
N GLU A 251 5.32 -14.76 -0.16
CA GLU A 251 5.87 -15.35 -1.40
C GLU A 251 5.44 -14.66 -2.72
N GLN A 252 4.69 -13.55 -2.65
CA GLN A 252 4.31 -12.74 -3.80
C GLN A 252 5.54 -12.06 -4.41
N VAL A 253 5.83 -12.36 -5.68
CA VAL A 253 6.93 -11.75 -6.44
C VAL A 253 6.45 -10.46 -7.09
N ILE A 254 7.26 -9.41 -7.03
CA ILE A 254 7.02 -8.15 -7.72
C ILE A 254 8.20 -7.84 -8.63
N GLU A 255 7.90 -7.47 -9.88
CA GLU A 255 8.87 -7.03 -10.88
C GLU A 255 8.45 -5.64 -11.39
N SER A 256 9.36 -4.68 -11.41
CA SER A 256 9.11 -3.29 -11.75
C SER A 256 10.28 -2.73 -12.54
N ARG A 257 10.03 -1.86 -13.52
CA ARG A 257 11.08 -1.00 -14.08
C ARG A 257 11.01 0.40 -13.45
N LEU A 258 11.96 1.25 -13.80
CA LEU A 258 11.97 2.66 -13.43
C LEU A 258 11.06 3.44 -14.38
N ASN A 259 10.30 4.39 -13.83
CA ASN A 259 9.25 5.16 -14.48
C ASN A 259 7.99 4.34 -14.89
N ASP A 260 7.99 3.01 -14.73
CA ASP A 260 6.76 2.20 -14.84
C ASP A 260 5.72 2.67 -13.81
N SER A 261 4.50 2.95 -14.27
CA SER A 261 3.31 3.01 -13.39
C SER A 261 2.48 1.73 -13.40
N VAL A 262 2.91 0.71 -14.17
CA VAL A 262 2.32 -0.63 -14.20
C VAL A 262 3.41 -1.67 -13.97
N ILE A 263 3.31 -2.41 -12.87
CA ILE A 263 4.30 -3.41 -12.46
C ILE A 263 3.75 -4.82 -12.56
N LYS A 264 4.62 -5.85 -12.54
CA LYS A 264 4.18 -7.25 -12.49
C LYS A 264 4.13 -7.75 -11.05
N VAL A 265 3.04 -8.45 -10.71
CA VAL A 265 2.71 -8.96 -9.39
C VAL A 265 2.33 -10.44 -9.56
N SER A 266 3.23 -11.33 -9.17
CA SER A 266 3.20 -12.76 -9.50
C SER A 266 2.91 -13.02 -10.99
N GLY A 267 3.58 -12.25 -11.85
CA GLY A 267 3.45 -12.27 -13.31
C GLY A 267 2.33 -11.39 -13.89
N LYS A 268 1.30 -11.04 -13.12
CA LYS A 268 0.16 -10.23 -13.59
C LYS A 268 0.45 -8.72 -13.52
N PRO A 269 0.09 -7.91 -14.52
CA PRO A 269 0.26 -6.47 -14.47
C PRO A 269 -0.66 -5.89 -13.40
N THR A 270 -0.21 -4.85 -12.73
CA THR A 270 -0.94 -4.15 -11.69
C THR A 270 -0.47 -2.70 -11.73
N ALA A 271 -1.40 -1.80 -12.06
CA ALA A 271 -1.13 -0.37 -12.01
C ALA A 271 -0.90 0.07 -10.56
N ILE A 272 0.12 0.89 -10.35
CA ILE A 272 0.39 1.57 -9.09
C ILE A 272 -0.50 2.81 -9.08
N TYR A 273 -1.37 2.91 -8.09
CA TYR A 273 -2.23 4.08 -7.88
C TYR A 273 -1.89 4.78 -6.57
N THR A 274 -2.19 6.07 -6.49
CA THR A 274 -2.21 6.82 -5.22
C THR A 274 -3.60 7.39 -4.94
N ALA A 275 -4.01 7.33 -3.67
CA ALA A 275 -5.24 7.99 -3.20
C ALA A 275 -5.00 9.43 -2.73
N GLN A 276 -3.73 9.86 -2.62
CA GLN A 276 -3.31 11.18 -2.15
C GLN A 276 -3.67 12.29 -3.15
N LYS A 277 -3.72 11.92 -4.44
CA LYS A 277 -4.08 12.81 -5.54
C LYS A 277 -5.09 12.14 -6.46
N LYS A 278 -6.01 12.93 -7.00
CA LYS A 278 -7.10 12.47 -7.87
C LYS A 278 -7.08 13.20 -9.20
N ALA A 279 -7.59 12.53 -10.23
CA ALA A 279 -7.93 13.17 -11.51
C ALA A 279 -9.20 14.04 -11.35
N GLU A 280 -9.54 14.81 -12.40
CA GLU A 280 -10.71 15.70 -12.41
C GLU A 280 -12.05 14.94 -12.26
N ASP A 281 -12.09 13.67 -12.70
CA ASP A 281 -13.22 12.74 -12.50
C ASP A 281 -13.24 12.09 -11.09
N GLY A 282 -12.31 12.47 -10.21
CA GLY A 282 -12.23 11.99 -8.83
C GLY A 282 -11.58 10.62 -8.64
N GLN A 283 -11.09 9.99 -9.71
CA GLN A 283 -10.40 8.69 -9.64
C GLN A 283 -8.96 8.82 -9.09
N PRO A 284 -8.42 7.77 -8.43
CA PRO A 284 -6.99 7.68 -8.10
C PRO A 284 -6.13 7.80 -9.35
N ILE A 285 -5.06 8.59 -9.30
CA ILE A 285 -4.11 8.66 -10.44
C ILE A 285 -3.11 7.51 -10.39
N SER A 286 -2.67 7.07 -11.58
CA SER A 286 -1.53 6.15 -11.71
C SER A 286 -0.24 6.89 -11.36
N ALA A 287 0.71 6.20 -10.72
CA ALA A 287 1.94 6.82 -10.21
C ALA A 287 3.18 5.95 -10.46
N PRO A 288 4.25 6.48 -11.08
CA PRO A 288 5.41 5.70 -11.49
C PRO A 288 6.33 5.33 -10.32
N VAL A 289 7.12 4.25 -10.48
CA VAL A 289 8.28 3.96 -9.63
C VAL A 289 9.43 4.89 -9.96
N LEU A 290 9.97 5.58 -8.96
CA LEU A 290 11.03 6.57 -9.13
C LEU A 290 12.39 6.04 -8.66
N GLN A 291 13.48 6.46 -9.31
CA GLN A 291 14.83 6.27 -8.79
C GLN A 291 15.33 7.58 -8.16
N ILE A 292 15.71 7.55 -6.89
CA ILE A 292 16.26 8.69 -6.16
C ILE A 292 17.48 8.20 -5.37
N ASN A 293 18.65 8.81 -5.59
CA ASN A 293 19.91 8.41 -4.92
C ASN A 293 20.17 6.89 -4.99
N ASN A 294 20.06 6.32 -6.19
CA ASN A 294 20.17 4.89 -6.53
C ASN A 294 19.16 3.95 -5.84
N ASN A 295 18.21 4.45 -5.05
CA ASN A 295 17.16 3.66 -4.42
C ASN A 295 15.83 3.81 -5.20
N MET A 296 15.01 2.76 -5.21
CA MET A 296 13.67 2.81 -5.79
C MET A 296 12.63 3.31 -4.78
N TYR A 297 11.69 4.14 -5.24
CA TYR A 297 10.61 4.71 -4.46
C TYR A 297 9.24 4.48 -5.11
N VAL A 298 8.24 4.25 -4.26
CA VAL A 298 6.82 4.11 -4.62
C VAL A 298 5.97 5.06 -3.77
N PRO A 299 4.77 5.47 -4.21
CA PRO A 299 3.80 6.09 -3.32
C PRO A 299 3.52 5.17 -2.12
N TYR A 300 3.33 5.70 -0.90
CA TYR A 300 3.08 4.81 0.25
C TYR A 300 1.84 3.90 0.05
N ASP A 301 0.87 4.35 -0.75
CA ASP A 301 -0.35 3.60 -1.09
C ASP A 301 -0.03 2.23 -1.71
N PHE A 302 1.15 2.06 -2.31
CA PHE A 302 1.68 0.79 -2.84
C PHE A 302 1.67 -0.34 -1.81
N TYR A 303 2.10 -0.07 -0.57
CA TYR A 303 2.20 -1.15 0.43
C TYR A 303 0.82 -1.65 0.85
N GLN A 304 -0.20 -0.78 0.87
CA GLN A 304 -1.58 -1.17 1.16
C GLN A 304 -2.26 -1.83 -0.04
N SER A 305 -2.15 -1.20 -1.21
CA SER A 305 -2.84 -1.63 -2.44
C SER A 305 -2.24 -2.88 -3.08
N ILE A 306 -0.91 -3.02 -3.09
CA ILE A 306 -0.20 -4.12 -3.78
C ILE A 306 0.39 -5.10 -2.77
N SER A 307 1.18 -4.63 -1.79
CA SER A 307 1.81 -5.52 -0.79
C SER A 307 0.86 -6.03 0.31
N LYS A 308 -0.36 -5.47 0.40
CA LYS A 308 -1.39 -5.76 1.43
C LYS A 308 -0.93 -5.55 2.87
N TYR A 309 0.13 -4.77 3.08
CA TYR A 309 0.59 -4.35 4.40
C TYR A 309 -0.31 -3.21 4.93
N PRO A 310 -0.66 -3.17 6.23
CA PRO A 310 -1.33 -2.02 6.79
C PRO A 310 -0.46 -0.77 6.67
N VAL A 311 -1.07 0.36 6.30
CA VAL A 311 -0.42 1.67 6.25
C VAL A 311 -1.27 2.71 6.98
N GLU A 312 -0.65 3.59 7.74
CA GLU A 312 -1.30 4.79 8.30
C GLU A 312 -0.33 5.97 8.26
N VAL A 313 -0.80 7.16 7.88
CA VAL A 313 -0.01 8.38 7.90
C VAL A 313 -0.50 9.30 9.02
N ARG A 314 0.31 9.45 10.07
CA ARG A 314 0.02 10.32 11.22
C ARG A 314 0.79 11.64 11.12
N LYS A 315 0.31 12.66 11.84
CA LYS A 315 1.07 13.88 12.13
C LYS A 315 1.43 13.89 13.61
N GLU A 316 2.71 13.79 13.94
CA GLU A 316 3.24 13.72 15.29
C GLU A 316 4.17 14.92 15.52
N ALA A 317 3.73 15.83 16.40
CA ALA A 317 4.32 17.17 16.56
C ALA A 317 4.46 17.90 15.20
N GLN A 318 5.69 18.21 14.79
CA GLN A 318 5.98 18.87 13.50
C GLN A 318 6.33 17.88 12.37
N LYS A 319 6.35 16.56 12.63
CA LYS A 319 6.65 15.53 11.63
C LYS A 319 5.40 14.80 11.13
N GLN A 320 5.47 14.33 9.89
CA GLN A 320 4.56 13.34 9.31
C GLN A 320 5.19 11.95 9.44
N ILE A 321 4.43 10.94 9.83
CA ILE A 321 4.96 9.60 10.11
C ILE A 321 4.16 8.57 9.33
N ILE A 322 4.84 7.91 8.40
CA ILE A 322 4.28 6.87 7.55
C ILE A 322 4.56 5.52 8.21
N TYR A 323 3.54 4.95 8.84
CA TYR A 323 3.59 3.61 9.44
C TYR A 323 3.33 2.55 8.37
N VAL A 324 4.17 1.50 8.34
CA VAL A 324 3.98 0.33 7.47
C VAL A 324 4.07 -0.94 8.31
N GLY A 325 3.16 -1.90 8.08
CA GLY A 325 3.10 -3.15 8.84
C GLY A 325 2.39 -2.98 10.18
N LYS A 326 3.09 -3.20 11.30
CA LYS A 326 2.55 -3.00 12.65
C LYS A 326 2.36 -1.52 12.98
N ILE A 327 1.22 -0.97 12.56
CA ILE A 327 0.70 0.33 13.00
C ILE A 327 0.50 0.29 14.54
N PRO A 328 1.03 1.27 15.32
CA PRO A 328 0.72 1.39 16.74
C PRO A 328 -0.77 1.67 16.93
N ALA A 329 -1.35 1.26 18.07
CA ALA A 329 -2.71 1.69 18.42
C ALA A 329 -2.86 3.22 18.26
N SER A 330 -4.05 3.67 17.85
CA SER A 330 -4.38 5.09 17.91
C SER A 330 -4.15 5.60 19.34
N LYS A 331 -3.70 6.86 19.48
CA LYS A 331 -3.37 7.42 20.80
C LYS A 331 -4.56 7.16 21.75
N PRO A 332 -4.40 6.38 22.83
CA PRO A 332 -5.51 6.05 23.69
C PRO A 332 -6.09 7.35 24.26
N ALA A 333 -7.42 7.46 24.24
CA ALA A 333 -8.12 8.55 24.90
C ALA A 333 -7.91 8.40 26.41
N TYR A 334 -6.91 9.12 26.95
CA TYR A 334 -6.65 9.14 28.37
C TYR A 334 -7.82 9.83 29.09
N ASP A 335 -8.26 9.20 30.18
CA ASP A 335 -9.41 9.62 31.00
C ASP A 335 -9.01 10.45 32.23
N LEU A 336 -7.72 10.72 32.39
CA LEU A 336 -7.13 11.66 33.35
C LEU A 336 -6.41 12.79 32.56
N PRO A 337 -6.26 14.01 33.12
CA PRO A 337 -5.73 15.18 32.40
C PRO A 337 -4.24 15.11 32.05
N TYR A 338 -3.52 14.15 32.63
CA TYR A 338 -2.08 13.93 32.42
C TYR A 338 -1.77 13.50 30.98
N LYS A 339 -0.54 13.75 30.53
CA LYS A 339 -0.11 13.55 29.13
C LYS A 339 1.09 12.59 29.08
N PRO A 340 0.92 11.30 29.44
CA PRO A 340 2.01 10.33 29.39
C PRO A 340 2.51 10.13 27.95
N PRO A 341 3.71 9.54 27.77
CA PRO A 341 4.45 9.58 26.52
C PRO A 341 3.67 8.94 25.37
N TYR A 342 3.90 9.43 24.15
CA TYR A 342 3.15 8.97 22.99
C TYR A 342 3.34 7.46 22.76
N GLY A 343 2.22 6.76 22.53
CA GLY A 343 2.19 5.30 22.37
C GLY A 343 2.22 4.51 23.69
N TRP A 344 2.42 5.14 24.86
CA TRP A 344 2.30 4.45 26.14
C TRP A 344 0.84 4.10 26.45
N MET A 345 0.55 2.82 26.64
CA MET A 345 -0.77 2.37 27.08
C MET A 345 -0.73 2.13 28.60
N PRO A 346 -1.68 2.69 29.39
CA PRO A 346 -1.75 2.42 30.81
C PRO A 346 -1.92 0.92 31.08
N PRO A 347 -1.10 0.31 31.96
CA PRO A 347 -1.36 -1.04 32.42
C PRO A 347 -2.71 -1.10 33.16
N LYS A 348 -3.32 -2.28 33.24
CA LYS A 348 -4.58 -2.51 33.95
C LYS A 348 -4.47 -3.74 34.82
N ILE A 349 -4.75 -3.59 36.12
CA ILE A 349 -4.68 -4.70 37.06
C ILE A 349 -5.92 -5.60 36.88
N LYS A 350 -5.70 -6.92 36.83
CA LYS A 350 -6.73 -7.97 36.76
C LYS A 350 -6.78 -8.74 38.08
N SER A 351 -5.62 -8.92 38.71
CA SER A 351 -5.48 -9.54 40.02
C SER A 351 -6.01 -8.66 41.17
N LYS A 352 -6.16 -9.26 42.36
CA LYS A 352 -6.54 -8.59 43.61
C LYS A 352 -5.52 -8.90 44.70
N ALA A 353 -5.28 -7.95 45.60
CA ALA A 353 -4.27 -8.10 46.65
C ALA A 353 -4.62 -9.23 47.63
N THR A 354 -3.64 -10.09 47.87
CA THR A 354 -3.69 -11.19 48.83
C THR A 354 -3.03 -10.79 50.16
N ASN A 355 -3.01 -11.67 51.16
CA ASN A 355 -2.23 -11.44 52.39
C ASN A 355 -0.74 -11.83 52.26
N ASP A 356 -0.30 -12.36 51.11
CA ASP A 356 1.07 -12.77 50.83
C ASP A 356 1.83 -11.62 50.14
N MET A 357 2.91 -11.16 50.78
CA MET A 357 3.81 -10.12 50.27
C MET A 357 4.45 -10.50 48.94
N ASN A 358 5.01 -11.70 48.84
CA ASN A 358 5.80 -12.12 47.68
C ASN A 358 4.88 -12.32 46.47
N LYS A 359 3.69 -12.89 46.69
CA LYS A 359 2.65 -12.98 45.66
C LYS A 359 2.17 -11.60 45.19
N ASN A 360 1.97 -10.65 46.11
CA ASN A 360 1.56 -9.29 45.76
C ASN A 360 2.64 -8.55 44.97
N LEU A 361 3.91 -8.62 45.40
CA LEU A 361 5.04 -8.00 44.68
C LEU A 361 5.19 -8.60 43.28
N LYS A 362 5.08 -9.93 43.14
CA LYS A 362 5.09 -10.59 41.83
C LYS A 362 3.97 -10.08 40.90
N ILE A 363 2.73 -9.96 41.40
CA ILE A 363 1.61 -9.41 40.63
C ILE A 363 1.90 -7.96 40.18
N LEU A 364 2.46 -7.12 41.05
CA LEU A 364 2.79 -5.73 40.70
C LEU A 364 3.90 -5.64 39.63
N GLN A 365 4.83 -6.59 39.62
CA GLN A 365 5.86 -6.71 38.58
C GLN A 365 5.26 -7.15 37.24
N GLU A 366 4.42 -8.19 37.25
CA GLU A 366 3.82 -8.80 36.05
C GLU A 366 2.70 -7.95 35.41
N GLU A 367 1.88 -7.25 36.22
CA GLU A 367 0.69 -6.52 35.74
C GLU A 367 0.84 -4.99 35.72
N LEU A 368 1.67 -4.40 36.59
CA LEU A 368 1.86 -2.93 36.68
C LEU A 368 3.32 -2.47 36.45
N TYR A 369 4.18 -3.34 35.93
CA TYR A 369 5.59 -3.05 35.58
C TYR A 369 6.46 -2.50 36.72
N PHE A 370 6.17 -2.87 37.97
CA PHE A 370 7.08 -2.58 39.08
C PHE A 370 8.40 -3.36 38.92
N HIS A 371 9.52 -2.75 39.28
CA HIS A 371 10.79 -3.45 39.48
C HIS A 371 11.00 -3.69 40.97
N GLN A 372 11.02 -4.96 41.39
CA GLN A 372 10.97 -5.39 42.79
C GLN A 372 9.74 -4.84 43.54
N MET A 373 9.89 -3.64 44.13
CA MET A 373 8.87 -2.92 44.90
C MET A 373 8.71 -1.45 44.47
N PHE A 374 9.33 -1.06 43.35
CA PHE A 374 9.42 0.31 42.87
C PHE A 374 8.77 0.46 41.49
N PHE A 375 8.01 1.53 41.27
CA PHE A 375 7.68 2.00 39.93
C PHE A 375 8.63 3.15 39.56
N ILE A 376 9.30 3.01 38.41
CA ILE A 376 10.21 4.01 37.84
C ILE A 376 9.60 4.40 36.48
N PRO A 377 9.13 5.65 36.29
CA PRO A 377 8.38 6.03 35.09
C PRO A 377 9.19 5.84 33.79
N TYR A 378 10.48 6.16 33.85
CA TYR A 378 11.49 5.98 32.78
C TYR A 378 11.82 4.52 32.44
N GLY A 379 11.16 3.55 33.07
CA GLY A 379 11.57 2.14 33.07
C GLY A 379 12.81 1.89 33.92
N ASN A 380 13.41 0.71 33.80
CA ASN A 380 14.66 0.34 34.47
C ASN A 380 15.82 0.20 33.45
N PRO A 381 16.50 1.30 33.08
CA PRO A 381 17.77 1.21 32.40
C PRO A 381 18.81 0.59 33.34
N SER A 382 19.28 -0.60 32.96
CA SER A 382 20.09 -1.51 33.78
C SER A 382 21.26 -0.82 34.50
N GLY A 383 21.09 -0.54 35.79
CA GLY A 383 22.09 0.10 36.64
C GLY A 383 21.67 1.44 37.28
N GLN A 384 20.51 2.02 36.92
CA GLN A 384 20.02 3.19 37.67
C GLN A 384 19.69 2.84 39.12
N ARG A 385 19.97 3.79 40.03
CA ARG A 385 19.79 3.62 41.47
C ARG A 385 18.32 3.66 41.85
N ALA A 386 17.99 3.05 42.99
CA ALA A 386 16.66 3.13 43.60
C ALA A 386 16.19 4.59 43.84
N GLU A 387 17.12 5.55 43.94
CA GLU A 387 16.83 7.00 44.04
C GLU A 387 15.87 7.52 42.94
N SER A 388 15.80 6.87 41.78
CA SER A 388 14.91 7.23 40.66
C SER A 388 13.43 6.81 40.80
N TYR A 389 13.01 6.07 41.85
CA TYR A 389 11.60 5.65 41.96
C TYR A 389 10.63 6.84 42.08
N ALA A 390 9.44 6.67 41.53
CA ALA A 390 8.29 7.53 41.77
C ALA A 390 7.35 6.96 42.83
N ILE A 391 7.04 5.66 42.73
CA ILE A 391 6.20 4.92 43.69
C ILE A 391 7.04 3.81 44.34
N ARG A 392 6.90 3.63 45.66
CA ARG A 392 7.47 2.49 46.40
C ARG A 392 6.38 1.80 47.20
N VAL A 393 6.24 0.48 47.05
CA VAL A 393 5.21 -0.33 47.71
C VAL A 393 5.85 -1.32 48.69
N ASN A 394 5.91 -0.96 49.97
CA ASN A 394 6.27 -1.91 51.02
C ASN A 394 5.00 -2.71 51.38
N THR A 395 5.07 -4.04 51.53
CA THR A 395 3.94 -4.84 52.05
C THR A 395 4.32 -5.56 53.34
N GLY A 396 3.32 -5.86 54.18
CA GLY A 396 3.49 -6.64 55.41
C GLY A 396 4.30 -6.01 56.55
N THR A 397 4.70 -4.73 56.46
CA THR A 397 5.65 -4.07 57.39
C THR A 397 5.19 -3.96 58.84
N LYS A 398 3.89 -4.08 59.13
CA LYS A 398 3.32 -4.15 60.49
C LYS A 398 2.16 -5.15 60.53
N PRO A 399 1.83 -5.77 61.69
CA PRO A 399 0.84 -6.83 61.77
C PRO A 399 -0.52 -6.50 61.15
N ALA A 400 -1.06 -5.30 61.39
CA ALA A 400 -2.35 -4.84 60.84
C ALA A 400 -2.26 -4.20 59.43
N VAL A 401 -1.07 -3.86 58.94
CA VAL A 401 -0.85 -3.17 57.66
C VAL A 401 -0.62 -4.21 56.56
N LEU A 402 -1.38 -4.10 55.46
CA LEU A 402 -1.14 -4.90 54.26
C LEU A 402 -0.09 -4.23 53.36
N ALA A 403 -0.24 -2.93 53.11
CA ALA A 403 0.63 -2.16 52.23
C ALA A 403 0.93 -0.75 52.77
N SER A 404 2.09 -0.23 52.40
CA SER A 404 2.57 1.13 52.62
C SER A 404 3.08 1.66 51.28
N ILE A 405 2.30 2.54 50.65
CA ILE A 405 2.51 3.03 49.29
C ILE A 405 3.02 4.47 49.37
N TYR A 406 4.30 4.67 49.12
CA TYR A 406 4.95 5.98 49.11
C TYR A 406 5.03 6.54 47.69
N PHE A 407 4.59 7.79 47.51
CA PHE A 407 4.68 8.58 46.28
C PHE A 407 5.67 9.73 46.49
N LYS A 408 6.73 9.79 45.67
CA LYS A 408 7.76 10.84 45.70
C LYS A 408 7.27 12.14 45.04
N TYR A 409 6.41 12.01 44.04
CA TYR A 409 5.71 13.05 43.29
C TYR A 409 4.55 12.39 42.51
N TRP A 410 3.69 13.18 41.86
CA TRP A 410 2.45 12.69 41.23
C TRP A 410 2.44 12.78 39.69
N SER A 411 3.13 13.76 39.12
CA SER A 411 3.24 14.03 37.68
C SER A 411 4.56 14.76 37.40
N GLY A 412 4.92 14.94 36.12
CA GLY A 412 6.15 15.63 35.72
C GLY A 412 5.95 16.95 34.98
N GLY A 413 4.80 17.13 34.31
CA GLY A 413 4.56 18.30 33.48
C GLY A 413 5.25 18.19 32.11
N GLU A 414 5.41 19.33 31.42
CA GLU A 414 5.78 19.32 29.99
C GLU A 414 7.23 18.89 29.72
N ASP A 415 8.15 19.14 30.64
CA ASP A 415 9.56 18.70 30.56
C ASP A 415 9.79 17.24 30.97
N ASP A 416 8.82 16.62 31.66
CA ASP A 416 8.92 15.25 32.21
C ASP A 416 7.64 14.42 31.97
N PRO A 417 7.22 14.21 30.69
CA PRO A 417 6.00 13.47 30.37
C PRO A 417 6.08 11.99 30.75
N GLU A 418 7.27 11.45 31.03
CA GLU A 418 7.47 10.11 31.57
C GLU A 418 6.78 9.94 32.93
N SER A 419 6.87 10.94 33.80
CA SER A 419 6.24 10.93 35.13
C SER A 419 4.72 11.07 35.09
N ASP A 420 4.13 11.60 34.02
CA ASP A 420 2.68 11.61 33.84
C ASP A 420 2.04 10.20 33.72
N LYS A 421 2.85 9.13 33.67
CA LYS A 421 2.40 7.73 33.86
C LYS A 421 1.87 7.45 35.28
N ILE A 422 2.37 8.18 36.28
CA ILE A 422 2.18 7.86 37.72
C ILE A 422 0.71 7.80 38.14
N PRO A 423 -0.18 8.75 37.79
CA PRO A 423 -1.56 8.74 38.29
C PRO A 423 -2.36 7.54 37.75
N TYR A 424 -2.13 7.12 36.50
CA TYR A 424 -2.75 5.92 35.95
C TYR A 424 -2.31 4.65 36.70
N VAL A 425 -1.01 4.53 37.00
CA VAL A 425 -0.47 3.39 37.76
C VAL A 425 -0.95 3.43 39.21
N ALA A 426 -1.03 4.61 39.83
CA ALA A 426 -1.56 4.81 41.17
C ALA A 426 -3.03 4.36 41.28
N ARG A 427 -3.85 4.75 40.30
CA ARG A 427 -5.27 4.36 40.24
C ARG A 427 -5.47 2.85 40.20
N GLU A 428 -4.72 2.15 39.37
CA GLU A 428 -4.79 0.68 39.28
C GLU A 428 -4.19 0.01 40.53
N LEU A 429 -3.10 0.56 41.08
CA LEU A 429 -2.52 0.11 42.35
C LEU A 429 -3.51 0.23 43.53
N PHE A 430 -4.34 1.28 43.55
CA PHE A 430 -5.41 1.39 44.56
C PHE A 430 -6.57 0.41 44.31
N LYS A 431 -6.94 0.11 43.06
CA LYS A 431 -7.91 -0.94 42.74
C LYS A 431 -7.42 -2.34 43.15
N PHE A 432 -6.11 -2.61 43.01
CA PHE A 432 -5.51 -3.87 43.45
C PHE A 432 -5.71 -4.11 44.95
N PHE A 433 -5.48 -3.11 45.81
CA PHE A 433 -5.63 -3.21 47.26
C PHE A 433 -7.06 -2.99 47.77
N LEU A 434 -7.87 -2.18 47.08
CA LEU A 434 -9.26 -1.83 47.43
C LEU A 434 -10.20 -2.05 46.22
N PRO A 435 -10.52 -3.31 45.83
CA PRO A 435 -11.26 -3.60 44.61
C PRO A 435 -12.60 -2.85 44.43
N ASN A 436 -13.27 -2.46 45.53
CA ASN A 436 -14.55 -1.77 45.47
C ASN A 436 -14.47 -0.25 45.74
N LYS A 437 -13.30 0.26 46.17
CA LYS A 437 -13.09 1.66 46.62
C LYS A 437 -11.74 2.29 46.22
N GLY A 438 -10.96 1.64 45.36
CA GLY A 438 -9.68 2.15 44.87
C GLY A 438 -9.79 3.51 44.19
N GLU A 439 -10.87 3.72 43.42
CA GLU A 439 -11.14 5.00 42.76
C GLU A 439 -11.40 6.15 43.77
N ASN A 440 -12.01 5.86 44.94
CA ASN A 440 -12.18 6.84 46.00
C ASN A 440 -10.83 7.26 46.61
N LEU A 441 -9.92 6.30 46.82
CA LEU A 441 -8.57 6.58 47.33
C LEU A 441 -7.71 7.29 46.28
N PHE A 442 -7.82 6.90 45.02
CA PHE A 442 -7.21 7.60 43.89
C PHE A 442 -7.62 9.07 43.87
N LYS A 443 -8.94 9.36 43.87
CA LYS A 443 -9.45 10.73 43.86
C LYS A 443 -8.98 11.55 45.06
N ILE A 444 -8.89 10.96 46.27
CA ILE A 444 -8.36 11.68 47.45
C ILE A 444 -6.90 12.11 47.25
N LEU A 445 -6.05 11.32 46.59
CA LEU A 445 -4.69 11.78 46.27
C LEU A 445 -4.66 12.75 45.10
N ASP A 446 -5.42 12.47 44.04
CA ASP A 446 -5.45 13.30 42.83
C ASP A 446 -5.98 14.71 43.13
N ASP A 447 -7.04 14.83 43.93
CA ASP A 447 -7.57 16.11 44.42
C ASP A 447 -6.51 16.89 45.23
N GLY A 448 -5.82 16.20 46.15
CA GLY A 448 -4.80 16.81 47.01
C GLY A 448 -3.56 17.27 46.25
N TYR A 449 -3.05 16.47 45.31
CA TYR A 449 -1.92 16.86 44.45
C TYR A 449 -2.30 17.97 43.46
N ASN A 450 -3.57 18.10 43.08
CA ASN A 450 -4.10 19.24 42.32
C ASN A 450 -4.57 20.42 43.21
N GLY A 451 -4.19 20.45 44.50
CA GLY A 451 -4.37 21.60 45.39
C GLY A 451 -5.76 21.79 46.01
N GLN A 452 -6.63 20.79 45.95
CA GLN A 452 -7.92 20.81 46.67
C GLN A 452 -7.73 20.42 48.15
N ASP A 453 -8.64 20.86 49.03
CA ASP A 453 -8.55 20.54 50.46
C ASP A 453 -8.93 19.08 50.76
N VAL A 454 -7.90 18.28 51.08
CA VAL A 454 -8.01 16.89 51.54
C VAL A 454 -7.59 16.72 53.00
N SER A 455 -7.49 17.82 53.76
CA SER A 455 -7.08 17.84 55.18
C SER A 455 -7.96 16.98 56.09
N GLN A 456 -9.18 16.65 55.67
CA GLN A 456 -10.07 15.69 56.34
C GLN A 456 -9.55 14.23 56.34
N TYR A 457 -8.61 13.88 55.45
CA TYR A 457 -8.03 12.54 55.32
C TYR A 457 -6.56 12.44 55.77
N VAL A 458 -5.79 13.53 55.69
CA VAL A 458 -4.36 13.55 56.09
C VAL A 458 -4.20 13.41 57.60
N ASP A 459 -3.24 12.57 58.01
CA ASP A 459 -2.93 12.15 59.39
C ASP A 459 -4.11 11.61 60.22
N LYS A 460 -5.19 11.24 59.54
CA LYS A 460 -6.43 10.69 60.12
C LYS A 460 -6.63 9.26 59.65
N VAL A 461 -7.00 8.37 60.57
CA VAL A 461 -7.39 7.00 60.21
C VAL A 461 -8.86 6.99 59.80
N PHE A 462 -9.13 6.61 58.56
CA PHE A 462 -10.47 6.41 58.02
C PHE A 462 -10.64 4.97 57.52
N THR A 463 -11.76 4.65 56.87
CA THR A 463 -12.06 3.29 56.36
C THR A 463 -12.53 3.33 54.92
N LEU A 464 -11.91 2.50 54.07
CA LEU A 464 -12.38 2.17 52.72
C LEU A 464 -12.34 0.65 52.54
N ASP A 465 -13.34 0.09 51.85
CA ASP A 465 -13.44 -1.35 51.54
C ASP A 465 -13.25 -2.27 52.77
N GLY A 466 -13.78 -1.85 53.93
CA GLY A 466 -13.66 -2.57 55.21
C GLY A 466 -12.27 -2.55 55.87
N ARG A 467 -11.32 -1.75 55.37
CA ARG A 467 -9.92 -1.67 55.84
C ARG A 467 -9.61 -0.27 56.38
N SER A 468 -8.80 -0.19 57.43
CA SER A 468 -8.21 1.08 57.87
C SER A 468 -7.30 1.68 56.80
N ILE A 469 -7.43 2.99 56.55
CA ILE A 469 -6.56 3.78 55.68
C ILE A 469 -5.96 4.92 56.52
N LEU A 470 -4.68 5.23 56.31
CA LEU A 470 -4.02 6.44 56.81
C LEU A 470 -3.19 7.05 55.67
N ILE A 471 -3.33 8.35 55.45
CA ILE A 471 -2.50 9.12 54.51
C ILE A 471 -1.59 10.03 55.34
N ARG A 472 -0.29 10.03 55.07
CA ARG A 472 0.69 10.94 55.68
C ARG A 472 1.41 11.76 54.64
N GLU A 473 1.64 13.04 54.93
CA GLU A 473 2.57 13.88 54.18
C GLU A 473 3.94 13.85 54.87
N TYR A 474 5.01 13.65 54.11
CA TYR A 474 6.38 13.85 54.56
C TYR A 474 6.97 15.10 53.90
N LYS A 475 7.31 16.09 54.73
CA LYS A 475 8.03 17.28 54.30
C LYS A 475 9.44 16.90 53.84
N ARG A 476 9.90 17.54 52.76
CA ARG A 476 11.27 17.37 52.24
C ARG A 476 12.29 17.76 53.30
N THR A 477 13.31 16.93 53.49
CA THR A 477 14.46 17.19 54.37
C THR A 477 15.76 17.19 53.55
N LEU A 478 16.91 17.38 54.19
CA LEU A 478 18.22 17.23 53.56
C LEU A 478 18.51 15.77 53.12
N THR A 479 17.88 14.78 53.75
CA THR A 479 18.14 13.35 53.54
C THR A 479 16.99 12.60 52.88
N MET A 480 15.83 13.25 52.71
CA MET A 480 14.62 12.63 52.16
C MET A 480 13.90 13.60 51.24
N ALA A 481 13.60 13.17 50.02
CA ALA A 481 12.62 13.85 49.17
C ALA A 481 11.28 13.93 49.91
N GLY A 482 10.51 14.99 49.67
CA GLY A 482 9.13 15.04 50.16
C GLY A 482 8.27 13.98 49.47
N GLY A 483 7.09 13.71 50.00
CA GLY A 483 6.17 12.74 49.41
C GLY A 483 4.95 12.44 50.28
N VAL A 484 4.06 11.60 49.75
CA VAL A 484 2.85 11.14 50.45
C VAL A 484 2.92 9.62 50.62
N GLU A 485 2.62 9.11 51.81
CA GLU A 485 2.54 7.66 52.05
C GLU A 485 1.15 7.23 52.53
N VAL A 486 0.62 6.22 51.86
CA VAL A 486 -0.70 5.64 52.14
C VAL A 486 -0.55 4.25 52.74
N PHE A 487 -0.99 4.10 53.98
CA PHE A 487 -1.04 2.84 54.70
C PHE A 487 -2.42 2.21 54.51
N ILE A 488 -2.47 0.96 54.03
CA ILE A 488 -3.70 0.20 53.79
C ILE A 488 -3.73 -1.02 54.70
N GLY A 489 -4.79 -1.18 55.48
CA GLY A 489 -4.98 -2.28 56.43
C GLY A 489 -5.30 -3.63 55.78
N LYS A 490 -5.01 -4.71 56.50
CA LYS A 490 -5.51 -6.06 56.18
C LYS A 490 -7.03 -6.14 56.42
N PRO A 491 -7.77 -7.00 55.69
CA PRO A 491 -9.22 -7.15 55.89
C PRO A 491 -9.56 -7.48 57.35
N GLY A 492 -10.53 -6.78 57.93
CA GLY A 492 -10.98 -7.00 59.31
C GLY A 492 -10.01 -6.53 60.41
N MET A 493 -8.80 -6.05 60.07
CA MET A 493 -7.86 -5.48 61.03
C MET A 493 -7.96 -3.95 61.05
N ARG A 494 -7.73 -3.35 62.22
CA ARG A 494 -7.65 -1.89 62.40
C ARG A 494 -6.32 -1.47 63.00
N PHE A 495 -5.92 -0.23 62.74
CA PHE A 495 -4.76 0.40 63.35
C PHE A 495 -5.04 1.83 63.82
N ASP A 496 -4.23 2.34 64.74
CA ASP A 496 -4.24 3.75 65.17
C ASP A 496 -3.39 4.64 64.24
N LYS A 497 -3.33 5.95 64.51
CA LYS A 497 -2.50 6.90 63.74
C LYS A 497 -0.99 6.62 63.80
N ASN A 498 -0.54 5.82 64.76
CA ASN A 498 0.85 5.38 64.93
C ASN A 498 1.11 4.02 64.22
N LEU A 499 0.07 3.44 63.64
CA LEU A 499 0.01 2.13 63.01
C LEU A 499 0.16 0.95 64.00
N ASN A 500 -0.24 1.15 65.26
CA ASN A 500 -0.41 0.09 66.25
C ASN A 500 -1.70 -0.67 65.95
N THR A 501 -1.70 -2.00 66.05
CA THR A 501 -2.92 -2.81 65.91
C THR A 501 -3.93 -2.46 67.00
N ILE A 502 -5.16 -2.10 66.61
CA ILE A 502 -6.29 -1.95 67.54
C ILE A 502 -7.02 -3.29 67.58
N ASN A 503 -7.05 -3.92 68.76
CA ASN A 503 -7.85 -5.12 68.99
C ASN A 503 -9.34 -4.76 68.88
N THR A 504 -9.97 -5.09 67.75
CA THR A 504 -11.42 -5.09 67.61
C THR A 504 -11.98 -6.29 68.35
N THR A 505 -12.21 -6.14 69.66
CA THR A 505 -12.99 -7.10 70.45
C THR A 505 -14.32 -7.32 69.73
N LYS A 506 -14.64 -8.57 69.37
CA LYS A 506 -15.94 -8.90 68.78
C LYS A 506 -17.03 -8.52 69.78
N LYS A 507 -17.95 -7.66 69.35
CA LYS A 507 -19.32 -7.60 69.86
C LYS A 507 -20.20 -8.50 68.99
#